data_AF-A0A939VGD6-F1
#
_entry.id   AF-A0A939VGD6-F1
#
_cell.length_a   1.000
_cell.length_b   1.000
_cell.length_c   1.000
_cell.angle_alpha   90.00
_cell.angle_beta   90.00
_cell.angle_gamma   90.00
#
_symmetry.space_group_name_H-M   'P 1'
#
loop_
_entity.id
_entity.type
_entity.pdbx_description
1 polymer ?
#
loop_
_entity_poly.entity_id
_entity_poly.type
_entity_poly.pdbx_seq_one_letter_code
_entity_poly.pdbx_strand_id
1 'polypeptide(L)'
;MAEELENKPAENNAAQTEVTPEDVQNNKVFAILAYIGILVLVPIFAAKESKFARFHANQGLGLFICEVAWSIISYIVSMLLVRTWSFGLLTMWSLISWLVCIGFLVFAIIGIVNAAQGSTKPMPIFGKFKILK
;
A
#
# COMPACT_ATOMS: atom_id res chain seq x y z
N MET A 1 -41.95 -45.82 5.64
CA MET A 1 -41.77 -45.50 4.21
C MET A 1 -42.57 -44.23 3.97
N ALA A 2 -41.99 -43.06 3.76
CA ALA A 2 -40.76 -42.75 3.03
C ALA A 2 -39.85 -41.75 3.77
N GLU A 3 -38.55 -41.91 3.50
CA GLU A 3 -37.47 -40.90 3.39
C GLU A 3 -37.51 -39.72 4.38
N GLU A 4 -36.58 -39.51 5.32
CA GLU A 4 -35.12 -39.65 5.25
C GLU A 4 -34.48 -39.12 3.95
N LEU A 5 -34.94 -37.96 3.50
CA LEU A 5 -34.25 -37.04 2.59
C LEU A 5 -34.59 -35.64 3.12
N GLU A 6 -33.70 -34.71 3.45
CA GLU A 6 -32.31 -34.50 3.11
C GLU A 6 -31.83 -33.43 4.10
N ASN A 7 -31.41 -33.82 5.31
CA ASN A 7 -30.57 -32.95 6.13
C ASN A 7 -29.12 -33.13 5.68
N LYS A 8 -28.82 -32.61 4.49
CA LYS A 8 -27.44 -32.41 4.06
C LYS A 8 -27.04 -31.04 4.59
N PRO A 9 -26.17 -30.92 5.61
CA PRO A 9 -25.56 -29.63 5.89
C PRO A 9 -24.85 -29.22 4.60
N ALA A 10 -25.28 -28.09 4.02
CA ALA A 10 -24.74 -27.58 2.79
C ALA A 10 -23.23 -27.45 2.95
N GLU A 11 -22.55 -28.37 2.29
CA GLU A 11 -21.12 -28.50 2.22
C GLU A 11 -20.57 -27.25 1.51
N ASN A 12 -19.90 -26.42 2.31
CA ASN A 12 -18.62 -25.83 1.98
C ASN A 12 -18.57 -24.99 0.69
N ASN A 13 -19.03 -23.72 0.77
CA ASN A 13 -18.61 -22.67 -0.19
C ASN A 13 -18.68 -21.23 0.41
N ALA A 14 -18.51 -21.08 1.73
CA ALA A 14 -18.48 -19.77 2.40
C ALA A 14 -17.12 -19.42 3.05
N ALA A 15 -16.08 -20.24 2.85
CA ALA A 15 -14.78 -20.08 3.51
C ALA A 15 -13.82 -19.11 2.79
N GLN A 16 -14.32 -18.01 2.21
CA GLN A 16 -13.49 -17.14 1.36
C GLN A 16 -13.71 -15.62 1.47
N THR A 17 -13.93 -14.98 2.63
CA THR A 17 -14.17 -13.50 2.53
C THR A 17 -13.79 -12.52 3.64
N GLU A 18 -13.32 -12.93 4.82
CA GLU A 18 -12.99 -11.94 5.86
C GLU A 18 -11.53 -12.00 6.33
N VAL A 19 -10.97 -10.83 6.61
CA VAL A 19 -9.66 -10.69 7.28
C VAL A 19 -9.84 -11.17 8.72
N THR A 20 -9.21 -12.29 9.07
CA THR A 20 -9.33 -12.87 10.41
C THR A 20 -8.33 -12.24 11.38
N PRO A 21 -8.58 -12.27 12.70
CA PRO A 21 -7.60 -11.83 13.70
C PRO A 21 -6.27 -12.58 13.60
N GLU A 22 -6.31 -13.86 13.23
CA GLU A 22 -5.12 -14.69 13.01
C GLU A 22 -4.32 -14.22 11.78
N ASP A 23 -4.98 -13.90 10.66
CA ASP A 23 -4.32 -13.33 9.48
C ASP A 23 -3.60 -12.02 9.82
N VAL A 24 -4.26 -11.15 10.59
CA VAL A 24 -3.67 -9.90 11.08
C VAL A 24 -2.45 -10.16 11.97
N GLN A 25 -2.56 -11.07 12.93
CA GLN A 25 -1.47 -11.37 13.87
C GLN A 25 -0.24 -11.92 13.15
N ASN A 26 -0.44 -12.88 12.25
CA ASN A 26 0.64 -13.56 11.55
C ASN A 26 1.31 -12.68 10.48
N ASN A 27 0.57 -11.73 9.89
CA ASN A 27 1.04 -10.95 8.75
C ASN A 27 1.24 -9.45 9.00
N LYS A 28 1.20 -9.02 10.27
CA LYS A 28 1.39 -7.61 10.66
C LYS A 28 2.67 -6.99 10.13
N VAL A 29 3.80 -7.70 10.23
CA VAL A 29 5.10 -7.19 9.77
C VAL A 29 5.08 -6.94 8.26
N PHE A 30 4.53 -7.88 7.49
CA PHE A 30 4.38 -7.75 6.04
C PHE A 30 3.52 -6.54 5.65
N ALA A 31 2.41 -6.30 6.37
CA ALA A 31 1.57 -5.12 6.17
C ALA A 31 2.28 -3.80 6.47
N ILE A 32 3.17 -3.75 7.47
CA ILE A 32 3.97 -2.56 7.78
C ILE A 32 5.04 -2.32 6.69
N LEU A 33 5.74 -3.37 6.28
CA LEU A 33 6.76 -3.32 5.23
C LEU A 33 6.21 -2.79 3.90
N ALA A 34 4.92 -2.99 3.64
CA ALA A 34 4.25 -2.48 2.46
C ALA A 34 4.42 -0.97 2.23
N TYR A 35 4.59 -0.18 3.29
CA TYR A 35 4.67 1.28 3.21
C TYR A 35 6.10 1.82 3.20
N ILE A 36 7.11 0.95 3.15
CA ILE A 36 8.52 1.33 3.19
C ILE A 36 9.11 1.19 1.78
N GLY A 37 8.71 2.08 0.88
CA GLY A 37 9.20 2.17 -0.50
C GLY A 37 9.29 0.82 -1.20
N ILE A 38 10.50 0.45 -1.64
CA ILE A 38 10.76 -0.80 -2.37
C ILE A 38 10.43 -2.08 -1.57
N LEU A 39 10.39 -2.00 -0.23
CA LEU A 39 10.07 -3.16 0.61
C LEU A 39 8.62 -3.64 0.43
N VAL A 40 7.77 -2.89 -0.27
CA VAL A 40 6.45 -3.36 -0.72
C VAL A 40 6.51 -4.66 -1.52
N LEU A 41 7.65 -4.96 -2.17
CA LEU A 41 7.83 -6.24 -2.86
C LEU A 41 7.84 -7.43 -1.90
N VAL A 42 8.26 -7.24 -0.64
CA VAL A 42 8.29 -8.31 0.38
C VAL A 42 6.91 -8.89 0.65
N PRO A 43 5.88 -8.14 1.08
CA PRO A 43 4.54 -8.70 1.28
C PRO A 43 3.93 -9.24 -0.03
N ILE A 44 4.24 -8.65 -1.19
CA ILE A 44 3.76 -9.12 -2.50
C ILE A 44 4.25 -10.55 -2.78
N PHE A 45 5.49 -10.88 -2.43
CA PHE A 45 6.06 -12.20 -2.72
C PHE A 45 5.99 -13.19 -1.55
N ALA A 46 6.07 -12.71 -0.31
CA ALA A 46 6.17 -13.55 0.89
C ALA A 46 4.83 -13.78 1.61
N ALA A 47 3.82 -12.92 1.42
CA ALA A 47 2.53 -12.99 2.12
C ALA A 47 1.33 -13.04 1.17
N LYS A 48 1.46 -13.81 0.07
CA LYS A 48 0.47 -13.91 -1.02
C LYS A 48 -0.90 -14.45 -0.59
N GLU A 49 -0.95 -15.26 0.46
CA GLU A 49 -2.20 -15.83 0.95
C GLU A 49 -2.91 -14.92 1.96
N SER A 50 -2.21 -13.90 2.49
CA SER A 50 -2.75 -12.99 3.49
C SER A 50 -3.58 -11.89 2.83
N LYS A 51 -4.88 -11.86 3.11
CA LYS A 51 -5.76 -10.77 2.63
C LYS A 51 -5.38 -9.45 3.30
N PHE A 52 -5.02 -9.50 4.58
CA PHE A 52 -4.54 -8.34 5.34
C PHE A 52 -3.26 -7.75 4.74
N ALA A 53 -2.21 -8.56 4.56
CA ALA A 53 -0.95 -8.07 3.99
C ALA A 53 -1.14 -7.56 2.56
N ARG A 54 -1.97 -8.24 1.76
CA ARG A 54 -2.23 -7.82 0.37
C ARG A 54 -3.03 -6.53 0.26
N PHE A 55 -3.90 -6.24 1.22
CA PHE A 55 -4.57 -4.95 1.31
C PHE A 55 -3.55 -3.82 1.50
N HIS A 56 -2.66 -3.96 2.48
CA HIS A 56 -1.63 -2.96 2.76
C HIS A 56 -0.57 -2.89 1.64
N ALA A 57 -0.19 -4.04 1.04
CA ALA A 57 0.68 -4.11 -0.13
C ALA A 57 0.12 -3.36 -1.33
N ASN A 58 -1.19 -3.44 -1.58
CA ASN A 58 -1.84 -2.68 -2.66
C ASN A 58 -1.72 -1.16 -2.45
N GLN A 59 -1.99 -0.69 -1.24
CA GLN A 59 -1.89 0.74 -0.92
C GLN A 59 -0.44 1.23 -0.94
N GLY A 60 0.46 0.46 -0.32
CA GLY A 60 1.89 0.73 -0.29
C GLY A 60 2.50 0.75 -1.69
N LEU A 61 2.03 -0.12 -2.59
CA LEU A 61 2.51 -0.18 -3.97
C LEU A 61 2.06 1.06 -4.75
N GLY A 62 0.82 1.50 -4.55
CA GLY A 62 0.34 2.76 -5.10
C GLY A 62 1.18 3.95 -4.64
N LEU A 63 1.48 4.02 -3.34
CA LEU A 63 2.34 5.06 -2.77
C LEU A 63 3.75 5.02 -3.38
N PHE A 64 4.37 3.83 -3.45
CA PHE A 64 5.70 3.66 -4.01
C PHE A 64 5.77 4.04 -5.50
N ILE A 65 4.75 3.70 -6.29
CA ILE A 65 4.67 4.12 -7.70
C ILE A 65 4.63 5.65 -7.81
N CYS A 66 3.85 6.33 -6.95
CA CYS A 66 3.80 7.78 -6.91
C CYS A 66 5.14 8.39 -6.51
N GLU A 67 5.84 7.82 -5.53
CA GLU A 67 7.17 8.26 -5.10
C GLU A 67 8.19 8.13 -6.24
N VAL A 68 8.20 6.99 -6.95
CA VAL A 68 9.10 6.77 -8.09
C VAL A 68 8.78 7.76 -9.22
N ALA A 69 7.50 7.93 -9.58
CA ALA A 69 7.10 8.90 -10.61
C ALA A 69 7.53 10.33 -10.25
N TRP A 70 7.31 10.74 -8.99
CA TRP A 70 7.76 12.03 -8.49
C TRP A 70 9.28 12.18 -8.57
N SER A 71 10.04 11.17 -8.15
CA SER A 71 11.51 11.20 -8.18
C SER A 71 12.06 11.43 -9.59
N ILE A 72 11.45 10.81 -10.61
CA ILE A 72 11.84 10.97 -12.02
C ILE A 72 11.54 12.40 -12.49
N ILE A 73 10.34 12.92 -12.18
CA ILE A 73 9.94 14.29 -12.53
C ILE A 73 10.88 15.30 -11.87
N SER A 74 11.12 15.17 -10.56
CA SER A 74 12.02 16.04 -9.80
C SER A 74 13.44 16.00 -10.33
N TYR A 75 13.94 14.83 -10.74
CA TYR A 75 15.25 14.70 -11.36
C TYR A 75 15.33 15.46 -12.69
N ILE A 76 14.36 15.28 -13.60
CA ILE A 76 14.34 15.96 -14.90
C ILE A 76 14.26 17.48 -14.72
N VAL A 77 13.37 17.98 -13.85
CA VAL A 77 13.23 19.42 -13.61
C VAL A 77 14.51 20.00 -13.02
N SER A 78 15.12 19.33 -12.03
CA SER A 78 16.38 19.78 -11.43
C SER A 78 17.50 19.87 -12.46
N MET A 79 17.61 18.89 -13.36
CA MET A 79 18.59 18.91 -14.45
C MET A 79 18.42 20.11 -15.39
N LEU A 80 17.18 20.47 -15.72
CA LEU A 80 16.89 21.64 -16.56
C LEU A 80 17.22 22.95 -15.85
N LEU A 81 16.90 23.06 -14.55
CA LEU A 81 17.18 24.26 -13.75
C LEU A 81 18.68 24.48 -13.49
N VAL A 82 19.45 23.40 -13.29
CA VAL A 82 20.91 23.50 -13.17
C VAL A 82 21.53 24.04 -14.48
N ARG A 83 21.00 23.65 -15.64
CA ARG A 83 21.47 24.13 -16.94
C ARG A 83 21.32 25.65 -17.11
N THR A 84 20.29 26.25 -16.52
CA THR A 84 20.04 27.70 -16.62
C THR A 84 20.85 28.52 -15.61
N TRP A 85 21.66 27.87 -14.77
CA TRP A 85 22.47 28.50 -13.71
C TRP A 85 21.67 29.40 -12.75
N SER A 86 20.36 29.18 -12.66
CA SER A 86 19.46 30.01 -11.85
C SER A 86 19.33 29.44 -10.44
N PHE A 87 20.26 29.84 -9.56
CA PHE A 87 20.29 29.36 -8.16
C PHE A 87 18.99 29.64 -7.40
N GLY A 88 18.33 30.79 -7.63
CA GLY A 88 17.07 31.12 -6.95
C GLY A 88 15.92 30.19 -7.33
N LEU A 89 15.81 29.79 -8.60
CA LEU A 89 14.79 28.83 -9.03
C LEU A 89 15.09 27.42 -8.50
N LEU A 90 16.36 27.04 -8.45
CA LEU A 90 16.79 25.74 -7.92
C LEU A 90 16.46 25.59 -6.43
N THR A 91 16.68 26.62 -5.62
CA THR A 91 16.36 26.58 -4.19
C THR A 91 14.85 26.51 -3.95
N MET A 92 14.05 27.29 -4.68
CA MET A 92 12.59 27.22 -4.59
C MET A 92 12.04 25.85 -5.01
N TRP A 93 12.54 25.29 -6.11
CA TRP A 93 12.17 23.95 -6.56
C TRP A 93 12.50 22.88 -5.51
N SER A 94 13.66 23.00 -4.87
CA SER A 94 14.11 22.07 -3.83
C SER A 94 13.18 22.10 -2.61
N LEU A 95 12.73 23.29 -2.18
CA LEU A 95 11.77 23.44 -1.09
C LEU A 95 10.42 22.82 -1.42
N ILE A 96 9.90 23.05 -2.63
CA ILE A 96 8.65 22.44 -3.09
C ILE A 96 8.77 20.91 -3.11
N SER A 97 9.87 20.40 -3.66
CA SER A 97 10.11 18.95 -3.73
C SER A 97 10.18 18.32 -2.34
N TRP A 98 10.81 19.01 -1.38
CA TRP A 98 10.87 18.55 0.01
C TRP A 98 9.49 18.49 0.68
N LEU A 99 8.63 19.48 0.45
CA LEU A 99 7.25 19.47 0.96
C LEU A 99 6.42 18.32 0.40
N VAL A 100 6.59 17.99 -0.89
CA VAL A 100 5.91 16.84 -1.49
C VAL A 100 6.39 15.52 -0.89
N CYS A 101 7.71 15.37 -0.63
CA CYS A 101 8.25 14.20 0.06
C CYS A 101 7.67 14.04 1.49
N ILE A 102 7.45 15.14 2.22
CA ILE A 102 6.75 15.09 3.51
C ILE A 102 5.32 14.56 3.35
N GLY A 103 4.61 14.98 2.29
CA GLY A 103 3.29 14.46 1.96
C GLY A 103 3.28 12.93 1.82
N PHE A 104 4.22 12.38 1.05
CA PHE A 104 4.36 10.92 0.92
C PHE A 104 4.67 10.24 2.25
N LEU A 105 5.57 10.82 3.05
CA LEU A 105 5.89 10.31 4.38
C LEU A 105 4.67 10.26 5.30
N VAL A 106 3.82 11.29 5.28
CA VAL A 106 2.57 11.32 6.06
C VAL A 106 1.64 10.18 5.63
N PHE A 107 1.47 9.95 4.33
CA PHE A 107 0.66 8.83 3.83
C PHE A 107 1.25 7.47 4.24
N ALA A 108 2.58 7.30 4.17
CA ALA A 108 3.26 6.11 4.64
C ALA A 108 2.98 5.86 6.13
N ILE A 109 3.13 6.89 6.98
CA ILE A 109 2.87 6.80 8.42
C ILE A 109 1.41 6.42 8.71
N ILE A 110 0.45 7.05 8.04
CA ILE A 110 -0.98 6.71 8.20
C ILE A 110 -1.23 5.23 7.84
N GLY A 111 -0.63 4.77 6.75
CA GLY A 111 -0.68 3.37 6.33
C GLY A 111 -0.09 2.42 7.38
N ILE A 112 1.11 2.74 7.89
CA ILE A 112 1.80 1.97 8.94
C ILE A 112 0.98 1.92 10.22
N VAL A 113 0.40 3.03 10.66
CA VAL A 113 -0.44 3.09 11.86
C VAL A 113 -1.68 2.20 11.70
N ASN A 114 -2.33 2.26 10.54
CA ASN A 114 -3.47 1.37 10.24
C ASN A 114 -3.05 -0.11 10.24
N ALA A 115 -1.91 -0.44 9.64
CA ALA A 115 -1.35 -1.80 9.65
C ALA A 115 -1.01 -2.29 11.06
N ALA A 116 -0.39 -1.44 11.88
CA ALA A 116 -0.04 -1.76 13.26
C ALA A 116 -1.28 -2.03 14.13
N GLN A 117 -2.36 -1.28 13.88
CA GLN A 117 -3.67 -1.46 14.51
C GLN A 117 -4.48 -2.64 13.95
N GLY A 118 -4.01 -3.30 12.89
CA GLY A 118 -4.74 -4.40 12.25
C GLY A 118 -5.97 -3.96 11.45
N SER A 119 -6.02 -2.68 11.05
CA SER A 119 -7.19 -2.08 10.41
C SER A 119 -6.97 -1.90 8.91
N THR A 120 -7.87 -2.44 8.10
CA THR A 120 -7.86 -2.28 6.63
C THR A 120 -8.63 -1.03 6.20
N LYS A 121 -8.22 0.14 6.68
CA LYS A 121 -8.84 1.42 6.30
C LYS A 121 -8.31 1.94 4.95
N PRO A 122 -9.17 2.20 3.96
CA PRO A 122 -8.74 2.82 2.70
C PRO A 122 -8.26 4.26 2.91
N MET A 123 -7.09 4.61 2.37
CA MET A 123 -6.65 6.02 2.32
C MET A 123 -7.45 6.78 1.23
N PRO A 124 -7.74 8.09 1.40
CA PRO A 124 -8.60 8.86 0.49
C PRO A 124 -8.14 8.83 -0.98
N ILE A 125 -6.83 8.77 -1.23
CA ILE A 125 -6.26 8.81 -2.59
C ILE A 125 -6.09 7.40 -3.19
N PHE A 126 -5.82 6.39 -2.36
CA PHE A 126 -5.45 5.04 -2.82
C PHE A 126 -6.54 3.98 -2.59
N GLY A 127 -7.64 4.34 -1.93
CA GLY A 127 -8.68 3.42 -1.48
C GLY A 127 -9.45 2.66 -2.57
N LYS A 128 -9.28 3.02 -3.84
CA LYS A 128 -9.99 2.41 -4.98
C LYS A 128 -9.10 1.62 -5.94
N PHE A 129 -7.77 1.67 -5.79
CA PHE A 129 -6.85 1.00 -6.70
C PHE A 129 -6.53 -0.41 -6.19
N LYS A 130 -7.08 -1.42 -6.86
CA LYS A 130 -6.78 -2.83 -6.62
C LYS A 130 -5.81 -3.31 -7.68
N ILE A 131 -4.50 -3.23 -7.40
CA ILE A 131 -3.44 -3.62 -8.34
C ILE A 131 -3.20 -5.13 -8.28
N LEU A 132 -3.21 -5.68 -7.08
CA LEU A 132 -3.04 -7.08 -6.76
C LEU A 132 -4.43 -7.74 -6.64
N LYS A 133 -4.71 -8.74 -7.50
CA LYS A 133 -5.92 -9.60 -7.47
C LYS A 133 -5.81 -10.70 -6.43
#